data_AF-A0A4Y2BKL9-F1
#
_entry.id   AF-A0A4Y2BKL9-F1
#
_cell.length_a   1.000
_cell.length_b   1.000
_cell.length_c   1.000
_cell.angle_alpha   90.00
_cell.angle_beta   90.00
_cell.angle_gamma   90.00
#
_symmetry.space_group_name_H-M   'P 1'
#
loop_
_entity.id
_entity.type
_entity.pdbx_description
1 polymer ?
#
loop_
_entity_poly.entity_id
_entity_poly.type
_entity_poly.pdbx_seq_one_letter_code
_entity_poly.pdbx_strand_id
1 'polypeptide(L)'
;MQLVIADLFEVSQPTVCRVVHRVSEAIASILPDYIYLPVNKEECKEVSRKFFNIAGFPSVIGALDCTIVRIASPGGKDAERFR
;
A
#
# COMPACT_ATOMS: atom_id res chain seq x y z
N MET A 1 11.91 14.20 -7.67
CA MET A 1 12.25 13.89 -6.27
C MET A 1 13.66 13.33 -6.12
N GLN A 2 14.06 12.26 -6.84
CA GLN A 2 15.40 11.67 -6.69
C GLN A 2 16.56 12.60 -7.06
N LEU A 3 16.41 13.48 -8.08
CA LEU A 3 17.44 14.45 -8.45
C LEU A 3 17.78 15.42 -7.30
N VAL A 4 16.76 15.96 -6.63
CA VAL A 4 16.95 16.85 -5.46
C VAL A 4 17.68 16.12 -4.32
N ILE A 5 17.36 14.85 -4.08
CA ILE A 5 18.05 14.03 -3.09
C ILE A 5 19.50 13.77 -3.52
N ALA A 6 19.74 13.53 -4.81
CA ALA A 6 21.07 13.31 -5.36
C ALA A 6 21.96 14.54 -5.16
N ASP A 7 21.42 15.73 -5.46
CA ASP A 7 22.10 17.01 -5.25
C ASP A 7 22.38 17.28 -3.76
N LEU A 8 21.39 17.02 -2.88
CA LEU A 8 21.53 17.20 -1.43
C LEU A 8 22.66 16.36 -0.81
N PHE A 9 22.83 15.13 -1.29
CA PHE A 9 23.82 14.19 -0.78
C PHE A 9 25.09 14.13 -1.63
N GLU A 10 25.22 15.00 -2.63
CA GLU A 10 26.36 15.06 -3.57
C GLU A 10 26.67 13.70 -4.23
N VAL A 11 25.63 12.93 -4.55
CA VAL A 11 25.73 11.64 -5.23
C VAL A 11 25.05 11.67 -6.59
N SER A 12 25.37 10.70 -7.44
CA SER A 12 24.64 10.55 -8.71
C SER A 12 23.21 10.04 -8.47
N GLN A 13 22.25 10.52 -9.27
CA GLN A 13 20.86 10.03 -9.22
C GLN A 13 20.72 8.50 -9.33
N PRO A 14 21.54 7.78 -10.13
CA PRO A 14 21.53 6.32 -10.12
C PRO A 14 21.87 5.70 -8.76
N THR A 15 22.73 6.36 -7.96
CA THR A 15 23.06 5.91 -6.61
C THR A 15 21.85 6.02 -5.70
N VAL A 16 21.13 7.15 -5.74
CA VAL A 16 19.86 7.33 -5.01
C VAL A 16 18.85 6.27 -5.44
N CYS A 17 18.70 6.00 -6.73
CA CYS A 17 17.78 4.99 -7.25
C CYS A 17 18.07 3.60 -6.67
N ARG A 18 19.35 3.17 -6.66
CA ARG A 18 19.75 1.88 -6.07
C ARG A 18 19.49 1.82 -4.56
N VAL A 19 19.72 2.91 -3.83
CA VAL A 19 19.45 2.97 -2.40
C VAL A 19 17.96 2.86 -2.11
N VAL A 20 17.13 3.64 -2.82
CA VAL A 20 15.66 3.57 -2.68
C VAL A 20 15.18 2.15 -2.94
N HIS A 21 15.64 1.52 -4.03
CA HIS A 21 15.26 0.15 -4.34
C HIS A 21 15.64 -0.84 -3.22
N ARG A 22 16.90 -0.84 -2.76
CA ARG A 22 17.36 -1.73 -1.69
C ARG A 22 16.62 -1.53 -0.38
N VAL A 23 16.35 -0.29 0.02
CA VAL A 23 15.62 0.03 1.25
C VAL A 23 14.15 -0.37 1.12
N SER A 24 13.52 -0.10 -0.01
CA SER A 24 12.14 -0.53 -0.26
C SER A 24 11.98 -2.05 -0.23
N GLU A 25 12.93 -2.81 -0.79
CA GLU A 25 12.92 -4.28 -0.70
C GLU A 25 13.08 -4.77 0.74
N ALA A 26 13.99 -4.17 1.52
CA ALA A 26 14.20 -4.54 2.92
C ALA A 26 12.99 -4.20 3.81
N ILE A 27 12.29 -3.10 3.52
CA ILE A 27 11.02 -2.78 4.20
C ILE A 27 9.94 -3.78 3.77
N ALA A 28 9.87 -4.11 2.48
CA ALA A 28 8.89 -5.04 1.97
C ALA A 28 9.04 -6.45 2.53
N SER A 29 10.28 -6.90 2.79
CA SER A 29 10.54 -8.23 3.34
C SER A 29 10.06 -8.41 4.78
N ILE A 30 9.97 -7.33 5.56
CA ILE A 30 9.46 -7.37 6.94
C ILE A 30 7.96 -7.03 7.03
N LEU A 31 7.32 -6.59 5.94
CA LEU A 31 5.88 -6.28 5.94
C LEU A 31 5.00 -7.36 6.57
N PRO A 32 5.20 -8.67 6.28
CA PRO A 32 4.35 -9.73 6.85
C PRO A 32 4.37 -9.82 8.37
N ASP A 33 5.46 -9.35 9.01
CA ASP A 33 5.61 -9.40 10.46
C ASP A 33 4.86 -8.27 11.16
N TYR A 34 4.54 -7.18 10.46
CA TYR A 34 3.93 -5.98 11.02
C TYR A 34 2.56 -5.65 10.44
N ILE A 35 2.27 -6.08 9.21
CA ILE A 35 1.04 -5.78 8.50
C ILE A 35 0.33 -7.10 8.18
N TYR A 36 -0.83 -7.28 8.80
CA TYR A 36 -1.75 -8.35 8.46
C TYR A 36 -2.91 -7.78 7.63
N LEU A 37 -3.07 -8.30 6.42
CA LEU A 37 -4.27 -8.09 5.60
C LEU A 37 -5.14 -9.34 5.63
N PRO A 38 -6.47 -9.19 5.74
CA PRO A 38 -7.37 -10.33 5.67
C PRO A 38 -7.21 -11.04 4.32
N VAL A 39 -7.03 -12.35 4.36
CA VAL A 39 -6.64 -13.15 3.18
C VAL A 39 -7.78 -14.02 2.66
N ASN A 40 -8.68 -14.48 3.55
CA ASN A 40 -9.85 -15.24 3.15
C ASN A 40 -11.13 -14.38 3.12
N LYS A 41 -12.16 -14.91 2.46
CA LYS A 41 -13.40 -14.17 2.21
C LYS A 41 -14.17 -13.89 3.51
N GLU A 42 -14.07 -14.79 4.47
CA GLU A 42 -14.74 -14.73 5.76
C GLU A 42 -14.14 -13.58 6.61
N GLU A 43 -12.82 -13.51 6.72
CA GLU A 43 -12.09 -12.42 7.36
C GLU A 43 -12.40 -11.07 6.69
N CYS A 44 -12.35 -11.00 5.36
CA CYS A 44 -12.68 -9.78 4.62
C CYS A 44 -14.10 -9.28 4.94
N LYS A 45 -15.09 -10.20 5.01
CA LYS A 45 -16.46 -9.85 5.41
C LYS A 45 -16.53 -9.37 6.85
N GLU A 46 -15.81 -10.00 7.76
CA GLU A 46 -15.80 -9.61 9.16
C GLU A 46 -15.19 -8.21 9.34
N VAL A 47 -14.05 -7.95 8.72
CA VAL A 47 -13.38 -6.64 8.78
C VAL A 47 -14.26 -5.58 8.14
N SER A 48 -14.85 -5.84 6.98
CA SER A 48 -15.79 -4.92 6.34
C SER A 48 -16.99 -4.60 7.22
N ARG A 49 -17.55 -5.59 7.92
CA ARG A 49 -18.64 -5.35 8.87
C ARG A 49 -18.20 -4.46 10.02
N LYS A 50 -16.97 -4.64 10.54
CA LYS A 50 -16.41 -3.79 11.61
C LYS A 50 -16.28 -2.33 11.14
N PHE A 51 -15.73 -2.09 9.95
CA PHE A 51 -15.65 -0.73 9.38
C PHE A 51 -17.03 -0.08 9.16
N PHE A 52 -18.00 -0.86 8.67
CA PHE A 52 -19.37 -0.41 8.52
C PHE A 52 -20.01 -0.03 9.87
N ASN A 53 -19.80 -0.83 10.90
CA ASN A 53 -20.35 -0.56 12.23
C ASN A 53 -19.71 0.66 12.90
N ILE A 54 -18.44 0.96 12.62
CA ILE A 54 -17.73 2.11 13.22
C ILE A 54 -18.19 3.43 12.58
N ALA A 55 -18.23 3.50 11.25
CA ALA A 55 -18.40 4.77 10.53
C ALA A 55 -19.22 4.65 9.24
N GLY A 56 -19.90 3.52 9.01
CA GLY A 56 -20.75 3.32 7.83
C GLY A 56 -19.98 3.04 6.54
N PHE A 57 -18.67 2.74 6.60
CA PHE A 57 -17.86 2.45 5.42
C PHE A 57 -18.07 1.02 4.92
N PRO A 58 -18.75 0.80 3.77
CA PRO A 58 -18.95 -0.54 3.23
C PRO A 58 -17.69 -1.02 2.49
N SER A 59 -17.48 -2.34 2.47
CA SER A 59 -16.43 -3.00 1.68
C SER A 59 -14.98 -2.60 2.00
N VAL A 60 -14.73 -1.97 3.15
CA VAL A 60 -13.38 -1.61 3.60
C VAL A 60 -12.75 -2.77 4.36
N ILE A 61 -11.58 -3.23 3.93
CA ILE A 61 -10.85 -4.35 4.56
C ILE A 61 -9.59 -3.90 5.33
N GLY A 62 -9.34 -2.60 5.39
CA GLY A 62 -8.19 -2.00 6.07
C GLY A 62 -8.17 -0.48 5.91
N ALA A 63 -7.41 0.21 6.76
CA ALA A 63 -7.20 1.64 6.68
C ALA A 63 -5.74 1.97 7.00
N LEU A 64 -5.18 2.94 6.30
CA LEU A 64 -3.82 3.44 6.50
C LEU A 64 -3.88 4.95 6.73
N ASP A 65 -3.58 5.38 7.95
CA ASP A 65 -3.38 6.78 8.39
C ASP A 65 -4.16 7.84 7.58
N CYS A 66 -5.49 7.75 7.62
CA CYS A 66 -6.44 8.67 6.95
C CYS A 66 -6.16 8.95 5.45
N THR A 67 -5.33 8.15 4.80
CA THR A 67 -4.90 8.33 3.42
C THR A 67 -5.60 7.29 2.56
N ILE A 68 -6.52 7.75 1.73
CA ILE A 68 -7.10 6.93 0.66
C ILE A 68 -6.03 6.81 -0.43
N VAL A 69 -5.18 5.78 -0.33
CA VAL A 69 -4.28 5.42 -1.41
C VAL A 69 -5.13 4.85 -2.54
N ARG A 70 -5.23 5.58 -3.66
CA ARG A 70 -5.91 5.06 -4.85
C ARG A 70 -5.16 3.84 -5.35
N ILE A 71 -5.79 2.67 -5.25
CA ILE A 71 -5.33 1.47 -5.92
C ILE A 71 -5.75 1.60 -7.38
N ALA A 72 -4.77 1.77 -8.27
CA ALA A 72 -5.03 1.71 -9.69
C ALA A 72 -5.56 0.31 -10.04
N SER A 73 -6.63 0.25 -10.85
CA SER A 73 -7.21 -1.03 -11.27
C SER A 73 -6.13 -1.93 -11.86
N PRO A 74 -5.92 -3.14 -11.32
CA PRO A 74 -4.96 -4.10 -11.90
C PRO A 74 -5.43 -4.63 -13.26
N GLY A 75 -6.59 -4.22 -13.76
CA GLY A 75 -7.21 -4.71 -14.98
C GLY A 75 -7.84 -6.11 -14.80
N GLY A 76 -8.16 -6.77 -15.91
CA GLY A 76 -8.68 -8.14 -15.92
C GLY A 76 -10.20 -8.24 -15.75
N LYS A 77 -10.67 -9.45 -15.39
CA LYS A 77 -12.11 -9.79 -15.36
C LYS A 77 -12.93 -8.95 -14.38
N ASP A 78 -12.30 -8.43 -13.34
CA ASP A 78 -12.93 -7.62 -12.29
C ASP A 78 -12.63 -6.12 -12.42
N ALA A 79 -12.10 -5.66 -13.56
CA ALA A 79 -11.65 -4.28 -13.75
C ALA A 79 -12.75 -3.23 -13.46
N GLU A 80 -14.02 -3.53 -13.78
CA GLU A 80 -15.17 -2.65 -13.52
C GLU A 80 -15.43 -2.40 -12.02
N ARG A 81 -14.92 -3.26 -11.12
CA ARG A 81 -15.06 -3.07 -9.67
C ARG A 81 -14.15 -1.97 -9.12
N PHE A 82 -13.14 -1.56 -9.88
CA PHE A 82 -12.14 -0.55 -9.50
C PHE A 82 -12.31 0.75 -10.29
N ARG A 83 -13.49 0.96 -10.90
CA ARG A 83 -13.82 2.12 -11.73
C ARG A 83 -14.27 3.33 -10.92
#